data_AF-A0A350PJY3-F1
#
_entry.id   AF-A0A350PJY3-F1
#
_cell.length_a   1.000
_cell.length_b   1.000
_cell.length_c   1.000
_cell.angle_alpha   90.00
_cell.angle_beta   90.00
_cell.angle_gamma   90.00
#
_symmetry.space_group_name_H-M   'P 1'
#
loop_
_entity.id
_entity.type
_entity.pdbx_description
1 polymer ?
#
loop_
_entity_poly.entity_id
_entity_poly.type
_entity_poly.pdbx_seq_one_letter_code
_entity_poly.pdbx_strand_id
1 'polypeptide(L)'
;MTNIPSANNNSTTKELYNSRVLYDYLYDQTNRQFDLWYEMPLYGKVDELGRVVYPKESFLEIVSKDSDENTVLCLNYASEAFKKMRLHYETLYLDGYLDTRSDYFQKTLQPFKGWSSPALKYQDNQQALYESFFNDVLENV
;
A
#
# COMPACT_ATOMS: atom_id res chain seq x y z
N MET A 1 -9.93 36.52 14.90
CA MET A 1 -10.62 35.21 14.76
C MET A 1 -9.61 34.15 15.16
N THR A 2 -9.92 33.33 16.16
CA THR A 2 -9.10 32.18 16.52
C THR A 2 -9.13 31.19 15.36
N ASN A 3 -7.97 30.93 14.75
CA ASN A 3 -7.86 29.93 13.69
C ASN A 3 -8.22 28.57 14.30
N ILE A 4 -9.38 28.03 13.93
CA ILE A 4 -9.77 26.67 14.30
C ILE A 4 -9.09 25.75 13.29
N PRO A 5 -8.46 24.64 13.71
CA PRO A 5 -7.94 23.67 12.77
C PRO A 5 -9.03 23.21 11.80
N SER A 6 -8.81 23.42 10.51
CA SER A 6 -9.75 23.00 9.47
C SER A 6 -9.00 22.55 8.22
N ALA A 7 -9.39 21.40 7.68
CA ALA A 7 -8.93 20.90 6.39
C ALA A 7 -10.10 20.21 5.66
N ASN A 8 -10.21 20.40 4.36
CA ASN A 8 -11.19 19.75 3.49
C ASN A 8 -10.56 19.37 2.14
N ASN A 9 -11.34 18.76 1.24
CA ASN A 9 -10.83 18.29 -0.07
C ASN A 9 -10.32 19.42 -0.99
N ASN A 10 -10.62 20.68 -0.67
CA ASN A 10 -10.13 21.85 -1.41
C ASN A 10 -8.91 22.49 -0.75
N SER A 11 -8.47 22.00 0.42
CA SER A 11 -7.32 22.54 1.13
C SER A 11 -6.02 22.13 0.43
N THR A 12 -5.12 23.09 0.29
CA THR A 12 -3.76 22.84 -0.18
C THR A 12 -2.96 22.06 0.85
N THR A 13 -1.90 21.38 0.40
CA THR A 13 -0.99 20.61 1.27
C THR A 13 -0.39 21.47 2.38
N LYS A 14 -0.14 22.75 2.11
CA LYS A 14 0.39 23.72 3.08
C LYS A 14 -0.65 24.08 4.15
N GLU A 15 -1.90 24.27 3.76
CA GLU A 15 -3.00 24.54 4.69
C GLU A 15 -3.28 23.32 5.57
N LEU A 16 -3.29 22.13 4.99
CA LEU A 16 -3.37 20.86 5.72
C LEU A 16 -2.27 20.74 6.78
N TYR A 17 -1.02 21.04 6.40
CA TYR A 17 0.11 21.01 7.33
C TYR A 17 -0.05 22.01 8.48
N ASN A 18 -0.37 23.26 8.18
CA ASN A 18 -0.52 24.31 9.19
C ASN A 18 -1.69 24.03 10.14
N SER A 19 -2.84 23.62 9.59
CA SER A 19 -4.01 23.23 10.39
C SER A 19 -3.71 22.05 11.30
N ARG A 20 -2.90 21.08 10.84
CA ARG A 20 -2.45 19.98 11.67
C ARG A 20 -1.57 20.44 12.83
N VAL A 21 -0.53 21.23 12.55
CA VAL A 21 0.38 21.74 13.59
C VAL A 21 -0.42 22.48 14.68
N LEU A 22 -1.44 23.23 14.26
CA LEU A 22 -2.34 23.92 15.17
C LEU A 22 -3.27 22.95 15.94
N TYR A 23 -3.77 21.90 15.30
CA TYR A 23 -4.55 20.85 15.96
C TYR A 23 -3.74 20.13 17.03
N ASP A 24 -2.54 19.67 16.68
CA ASP A 24 -1.64 18.99 17.60
C ASP A 24 -1.31 19.93 18.78
N TYR A 25 -0.98 21.20 18.53
CA TYR A 25 -0.76 22.18 19.59
C TYR A 25 -1.96 22.36 20.54
N LEU A 26 -3.18 22.35 20.01
CA LEU A 26 -4.40 22.60 20.80
C LEU A 26 -4.95 21.34 21.50
N TYR A 27 -4.68 20.15 20.97
CA TYR A 27 -5.40 18.92 21.33
C TYR A 27 -4.50 17.70 21.59
N ASP A 28 -3.17 17.84 21.67
CA ASP A 28 -2.29 16.70 21.97
C ASP A 28 -2.65 16.05 23.31
N GLN A 29 -3.39 14.94 23.24
CA GLN A 29 -3.69 14.08 24.38
C GLN A 29 -2.73 12.89 24.36
N THR A 30 -2.16 12.61 25.53
CA THR A 30 -1.18 11.56 25.79
C THR A 30 -1.66 10.12 25.52
N ASN A 31 -2.94 9.92 25.20
CA ASN A 31 -3.52 8.61 24.89
C ASN A 31 -4.10 8.59 23.48
N ARG A 32 -3.33 8.07 22.52
CA ARG A 32 -3.85 7.66 21.21
C ARG A 32 -4.57 6.33 21.38
N GLN A 33 -5.87 6.37 21.63
CA GLN A 33 -6.70 5.18 21.63
C GLN A 33 -6.92 4.74 20.18
N PHE A 34 -6.55 3.51 19.84
CA PHE A 34 -6.71 2.96 18.49
C PHE A 34 -8.21 2.77 18.20
N ASP A 35 -8.77 3.58 17.30
CA ASP A 35 -10.16 3.44 16.88
C ASP A 35 -10.29 2.32 15.84
N LEU A 36 -10.84 1.19 16.26
CA LEU A 36 -11.09 0.02 15.40
C LEU A 36 -12.46 0.07 14.70
N TRP A 37 -13.28 1.08 14.99
CA TRP A 37 -14.66 1.18 14.49
C TRP A 37 -14.75 2.02 13.20
N TYR A 38 -13.76 2.88 12.93
CA TYR A 38 -13.72 3.68 11.71
C TYR A 38 -13.17 2.89 10.52
N GLU A 39 -13.85 3.00 9.37
CA GLU A 39 -13.28 2.54 8.10
C GLU A 39 -12.01 3.33 7.79
N MET A 40 -10.86 2.66 7.85
CA MET A 40 -9.58 3.21 7.40
C MET A 40 -9.23 2.66 6.01
N PRO A 41 -9.80 3.22 4.91
CA PRO A 41 -9.58 2.71 3.56
C PRO A 41 -8.12 2.81 3.11
N LEU A 42 -7.31 3.61 3.81
CA LEU A 42 -5.89 3.85 3.54
C LEU A 42 -4.95 3.24 4.59
N TYR A 43 -5.44 2.34 5.44
CA TYR A 43 -4.59 1.65 6.41
C TYR A 43 -3.37 1.00 5.74
N GLY A 44 -2.19 1.21 6.33
CA GLY A 44 -0.90 0.75 5.77
C GLY A 44 -0.39 1.55 4.57
N LYS A 45 -1.16 2.48 4.01
CA LYS A 45 -0.74 3.42 2.95
C LYS A 45 -0.45 4.81 3.49
N VAL A 46 -1.09 5.18 4.60
CA VAL A 46 -0.85 6.43 5.30
C VAL A 46 -0.61 6.16 6.78
N ASP A 47 0.15 7.03 7.44
CA ASP A 47 0.35 6.96 8.89
C ASP A 47 -0.87 7.52 9.63
N GLU A 48 -0.84 7.53 10.97
CA GLU A 48 -1.87 8.17 11.82
C GLU A 48 -2.06 9.65 11.47
N LEU A 49 -1.06 10.23 10.81
CA LEU A 49 -1.08 11.59 10.35
C LEU A 49 -1.60 11.72 8.90
N GLY A 50 -2.07 10.66 8.25
CA GLY A 50 -2.50 10.75 6.85
C GLY A 50 -1.36 11.06 5.87
N ARG A 51 -0.10 11.02 6.32
CA ARG A 51 1.08 11.15 5.45
C ARG A 51 1.31 9.81 4.79
N VAL A 52 1.62 9.84 3.49
CA VAL A 52 1.88 8.62 2.73
C VAL A 52 3.07 7.87 3.34
N VAL A 53 2.85 6.60 3.66
CA VAL A 53 3.90 5.68 4.07
C VAL A 53 4.55 5.14 2.80
N TYR A 54 5.75 5.65 2.49
CA TYR A 54 6.54 5.16 1.38
C TYR A 54 7.60 4.19 1.91
N PRO A 55 7.52 2.88 1.57
CA PRO A 55 8.56 1.96 1.98
C PRO A 55 9.84 2.24 1.21
N LYS A 56 10.97 2.18 1.91
CA LYS A 56 12.28 2.18 1.27
C LYS A 56 12.40 0.92 0.43
N GLU A 57 12.81 1.04 -0.82
CA GLU A 57 12.90 -0.11 -1.74
C GLU A 57 13.87 -1.18 -1.23
N SER A 58 14.87 -0.81 -0.43
CA SER A 58 15.78 -1.77 0.24
C SER A 58 15.11 -2.65 1.30
N PHE A 59 13.88 -2.35 1.71
CA PHE A 59 13.07 -3.16 2.63
C PHE A 59 12.04 -4.02 1.89
N LEU A 60 12.07 -4.01 0.55
CA LEU A 60 11.23 -4.87 -0.27
C LEU A 60 11.94 -6.20 -0.52
N GLU A 61 11.18 -7.27 -0.39
CA GLU A 61 11.59 -8.61 -0.75
C GLU A 61 10.72 -9.12 -1.89
N ILE A 62 11.34 -9.91 -2.76
CA ILE A 62 10.64 -10.65 -3.81
C ILE A 62 9.97 -11.86 -3.18
N VAL A 63 8.68 -12.00 -3.45
CA VAL A 63 7.90 -13.20 -3.17
C VAL A 63 7.43 -13.75 -4.50
N SER A 64 7.82 -14.98 -4.81
CA SER A 64 7.44 -15.68 -6.03
C SER A 64 6.66 -16.96 -5.71
N LYS A 65 5.95 -17.45 -6.73
CA LYS A 65 5.60 -18.86 -6.83
C LYS A 65 6.85 -19.64 -7.21
N ASP A 66 6.93 -20.91 -6.83
CA ASP A 66 8.02 -21.85 -7.12
C ASP A 66 8.31 -22.06 -8.63
N SER A 67 7.57 -21.36 -9.52
CA SER A 67 7.75 -21.30 -10.97
C SER A 67 7.63 -19.83 -11.45
N ASP A 68 8.70 -19.31 -12.06
CA ASP A 68 9.12 -17.90 -12.14
C ASP A 68 8.38 -16.94 -13.10
N GLU A 69 7.04 -16.88 -13.13
CA GLU A 69 6.35 -15.86 -13.96
C GLU A 69 5.69 -14.73 -13.17
N ASN A 70 5.32 -14.96 -11.90
CA ASN A 70 4.64 -13.98 -11.07
C ASN A 70 5.46 -13.67 -9.82
N THR A 71 6.41 -12.75 -9.94
CA THR A 71 7.14 -12.17 -8.82
C THR A 71 6.42 -10.92 -8.34
N VAL A 72 6.23 -10.79 -7.03
CA VAL A 72 5.70 -9.58 -6.42
C VAL A 72 6.66 -9.05 -5.37
N LEU A 73 6.79 -7.74 -5.28
CA LEU A 73 7.54 -7.08 -4.21
C LEU A 73 6.64 -6.91 -3.00
N CYS A 74 7.13 -7.24 -1.82
CA CYS A 74 6.41 -7.08 -0.57
C CYS A 74 7.34 -6.53 0.51
N LEU A 75 6.79 -5.95 1.57
CA LEU A 75 7.59 -5.54 2.73
C LEU A 75 8.21 -6.78 3.37
N ASN A 76 9.49 -6.70 3.74
CA ASN A 76 10.26 -7.82 4.30
C ASN A 76 9.53 -8.59 5.42
N TYR A 77 8.93 -7.89 6.38
CA TYR A 77 8.20 -8.53 7.48
C TYR A 77 6.94 -9.27 7.01
N ALA A 78 6.25 -8.75 5.99
CA ALA A 78 5.09 -9.40 5.40
C ALA A 78 5.50 -10.58 4.51
N SER A 79 6.62 -10.46 3.80
CA SER A 79 7.27 -11.56 3.07
C SER A 79 7.64 -12.71 4.03
N GLU A 80 8.34 -12.41 5.12
CA GLU A 80 8.70 -13.37 6.18
C GLU A 80 7.47 -14.07 6.77
N ALA A 81 6.45 -13.30 7.16
CA ALA A 81 5.22 -13.84 7.71
C ALA A 81 4.50 -14.77 6.70
N PHE A 82 4.43 -14.34 5.44
CA PHE A 82 3.82 -15.14 4.37
C PHE A 82 4.58 -16.44 4.11
N LYS A 83 5.92 -16.39 4.03
CA LYS A 83 6.78 -17.58 3.87
C LYS A 83 6.58 -18.56 5.03
N LYS A 84 6.58 -18.08 6.27
CA LYS A 84 6.37 -18.92 7.46
C LYS A 84 4.97 -19.53 7.49
N MET A 85 3.95 -18.75 7.13
CA MET A 85 2.58 -19.25 7.02
C MET A 85 2.49 -20.36 5.96
N ARG A 86 3.04 -20.14 4.75
CA ARG A 86 3.07 -21.17 3.69
C ARG A 86 3.73 -22.46 4.17
N LEU A 87 4.91 -22.36 4.78
CA LEU A 87 5.64 -23.53 5.30
C LEU A 87 4.83 -24.29 6.36
N HIS A 88 4.17 -23.56 7.26
CA HIS A 88 3.34 -24.19 8.29
C HIS A 88 2.15 -24.94 7.68
N TYR A 89 1.47 -24.33 6.72
CA TYR A 89 0.35 -24.96 6.01
C TYR A 89 0.79 -26.15 5.16
N GLU A 90 1.94 -26.07 4.49
CA GLU A 90 2.52 -27.20 3.76
C GLU A 90 2.81 -28.38 4.70
N THR A 91 3.32 -28.10 5.90
CA THR A 91 3.55 -29.13 6.92
C THR A 91 2.23 -29.80 7.32
N LEU A 92 1.20 -29.02 7.63
CA LEU A 92 -0.13 -29.55 8.00
C LEU A 92 -0.79 -30.35 6.85
N TYR A 93 -0.51 -29.97 5.60
CA TYR A 93 -0.98 -30.69 4.43
C TYR A 93 -0.31 -32.06 4.30
N LEU A 94 1.03 -32.12 4.44
CA LEU A 94 1.80 -33.36 4.40
C LEU A 94 1.45 -34.31 5.56
N ASP A 95 1.17 -33.74 6.74
CA ASP A 95 0.75 -34.48 7.94
C ASP A 95 -0.71 -34.97 7.87
N GLY A 96 -1.47 -34.58 6.85
CA GLY A 96 -2.85 -35.03 6.63
C GLY A 96 -3.90 -34.30 7.49
N TYR A 97 -3.54 -33.19 8.13
CA TYR A 97 -4.48 -32.36 8.90
C TYR A 97 -5.37 -31.47 8.02
N LEU A 98 -5.02 -31.30 6.74
CA LEU A 98 -5.77 -30.48 5.78
C LEU A 98 -6.37 -31.35 4.67
N ASP A 99 -7.55 -30.96 4.19
CA ASP A 99 -8.22 -31.65 3.09
C ASP A 99 -7.41 -31.48 1.79
N THR A 100 -6.86 -32.59 1.30
CA THR A 100 -6.01 -32.63 0.11
C THR A 100 -6.77 -32.38 -1.19
N ARG A 101 -8.10 -32.33 -1.14
CA ARG A 101 -8.97 -32.00 -2.30
C ARG A 101 -9.13 -30.50 -2.50
N SER A 102 -8.68 -29.67 -1.55
CA SER A 102 -8.79 -28.21 -1.65
C SER A 102 -7.72 -27.63 -2.59
N ASP A 103 -8.14 -26.83 -3.57
CA ASP A 103 -7.24 -26.07 -4.45
C ASP A 103 -6.83 -24.71 -3.87
N TYR A 104 -7.30 -24.37 -2.66
CA TYR A 104 -7.03 -23.12 -1.97
C TYR A 104 -5.52 -22.81 -1.91
N PHE A 105 -4.69 -23.81 -1.65
CA PHE A 105 -3.24 -23.62 -1.53
C PHE A 105 -2.55 -23.36 -2.88
N GLN A 106 -3.07 -23.94 -3.95
CA GLN A 106 -2.49 -23.80 -5.29
C GLN A 106 -3.00 -22.55 -6.03
N LYS A 107 -4.23 -22.12 -5.74
CA LYS A 107 -4.88 -20.99 -6.42
C LYS A 107 -5.01 -19.73 -5.57
N THR A 108 -5.34 -19.87 -4.30
CA THR A 108 -5.65 -18.72 -3.41
C THR A 108 -4.44 -18.30 -2.58
N LEU A 109 -3.66 -19.24 -2.05
CA LEU A 109 -2.44 -18.98 -1.29
C LEU A 109 -1.23 -18.73 -2.20
N GLN A 110 -1.42 -17.85 -3.18
CA GLN A 110 -0.39 -17.44 -4.13
C GLN A 110 -0.19 -15.93 -4.05
N PRO A 111 1.03 -15.42 -4.34
CA PRO A 111 1.24 -13.98 -4.40
C PRO A 111 0.43 -13.40 -5.56
N PHE A 112 -0.59 -12.59 -5.25
CA PHE A 112 -1.48 -11.98 -6.26
C PHE A 112 -1.16 -10.51 -6.53
N LYS A 113 -0.75 -9.77 -5.50
CA LYS A 113 -0.50 -8.34 -5.58
C LYS A 113 0.66 -7.93 -4.69
N GLY A 114 1.56 -7.15 -5.25
CA GLY A 114 2.69 -6.57 -4.53
C GLY A 114 2.63 -5.06 -4.44
N TRP A 115 3.64 -4.53 -3.76
CA TRP A 115 4.03 -3.15 -3.88
C TRP A 115 4.45 -2.83 -5.31
N SER A 116 4.14 -1.61 -5.75
CA SER A 116 4.50 -1.08 -7.06
C SER A 116 5.00 0.34 -6.86
N SER A 117 6.12 0.70 -7.51
CA SER A 117 6.69 2.05 -7.35
C SER A 117 5.73 3.13 -7.85
N PRO A 118 5.34 4.08 -6.98
CA PRO A 118 4.62 5.28 -7.40
C PRO A 118 5.40 6.11 -8.42
N ALA A 119 6.73 6.09 -8.38
CA ALA A 119 7.56 6.80 -9.34
C ALA A 119 7.41 6.22 -10.75
N LEU A 120 7.42 4.89 -10.88
CA LEU A 120 7.14 4.20 -12.14
C LEU A 120 5.75 4.58 -12.68
N LYS A 121 4.72 4.51 -11.83
CA LYS A 121 3.35 4.91 -12.23
C LYS A 121 3.26 6.37 -12.68
N TYR A 122 4.00 7.26 -12.02
CA TYR A 122 4.07 8.65 -12.42
C TYR A 122 4.74 8.81 -13.78
N GLN A 123 5.86 8.11 -14.01
CA GLN A 123 6.55 8.10 -15.30
C GLN A 123 5.66 7.55 -16.42
N ASP A 124 4.98 6.43 -16.20
CA ASP A 124 4.03 5.84 -17.15
C ASP A 124 2.91 6.82 -17.50
N ASN A 125 2.39 7.55 -16.50
CA ASN A 125 1.38 8.57 -16.72
C ASN A 125 1.91 9.76 -17.52
N GLN A 126 3.14 10.23 -17.24
CA GLN A 126 3.76 11.29 -18.03
C GLN A 126 3.99 10.86 -19.48
N GLN A 127 4.41 9.62 -19.69
CA GLN A 127 4.59 9.04 -21.01
C GLN A 127 3.26 8.98 -21.77
N ALA A 128 2.19 8.50 -21.14
CA ALA A 128 0.86 8.44 -21.74
C ALA A 128 0.32 9.83 -22.11
N LEU A 129 0.54 10.84 -21.26
CA LEU A 129 0.19 12.23 -21.56
C LEU A 129 0.99 12.79 -22.73
N TYR A 130 2.28 12.48 -22.79
CA TYR A 130 3.14 12.87 -23.90
C TYR A 130 2.68 12.25 -25.22
N GLU A 131 2.41 10.94 -25.24
CA GLU A 131 1.92 10.23 -26.42
C GLU A 131 0.57 10.75 -26.89
N SER A 132 -0.38 10.97 -25.97
CA SER A 132 -1.67 11.58 -26.30
C SER A 132 -1.48 12.96 -26.92
N PHE A 133 -0.63 13.81 -26.33
CA PHE A 133 -0.33 15.12 -26.89
C PHE A 133 0.29 15.02 -28.27
N PHE A 134 1.24 14.11 -28.48
CA PHE A 134 1.93 13.96 -29.77
C PHE A 134 0.98 13.46 -30.86
N ASN A 135 0.15 12.47 -30.58
CA ASN A 135 -0.81 11.93 -31.54
C ASN A 135 -1.92 12.95 -31.88
N ASP A 136 -2.40 13.70 -30.88
CA ASP A 136 -3.49 14.65 -31.09
C ASP A 136 -3.03 15.95 -31.78
N VAL A 137 -1.81 16.41 -31.49
CA VAL A 137 -1.34 17.73 -31.94
C VAL A 137 -0.35 17.66 -33.11
N LEU A 138 0.42 16.59 -33.24
CA LEU A 138 1.51 16.50 -34.23
C LEU A 138 1.26 15.48 -35.36
N GLU A 139 0.47 14.42 -35.15
CA GLU A 139 0.08 13.49 -36.23
C GLU A 139 -1.19 13.92 -36.98
N ASN A 140 -2.06 14.74 -36.37
CA ASN A 140 -3.28 15.28 -37.01
C ASN A 140 -3.09 16.66 -37.69
N VAL A 141 -1.85 17.00 -38.07
CA VAL A 141 -1.50 18.16 -38.91
C VAL A 141 -0.89 17.68 -40.21
#